data_AF-A0A2I1YZ64-F1
#
_entry.id   AF-A0A2I1YZ64-F1
#
_cell.length_a   1.000
_cell.length_b   1.000
_cell.length_c   1.000
_cell.angle_alpha   90.00
_cell.angle_beta   90.00
_cell.angle_gamma   90.00
#
_symmetry.space_group_name_H-M   'P 1'
#
loop_
_entity.id
_entity.type
_entity.pdbx_description
1 polymer ?
#
loop_
_entity_poly.entity_id
_entity_poly.type
_entity_poly.pdbx_seq_one_letter_code
_entity_poly.pdbx_strand_id
1 'polypeptide(L)'
;MIIKNYKYDYSSGRICYTIDVDGYESAVEHTKTDQGSVQRNDIDDFLSKVEEYDFQEAEMIETFVDFQNDLLLYGIGFELRNEVTD
;
A
#
# COMPACT_ATOMS: atom_id res chain seq x y z
N MET A 1 -5.12 -6.37 -9.07
CA MET A 1 -5.06 -5.39 -7.95
C MET A 1 -5.67 -4.04 -8.34
N ILE A 2 -6.54 -3.48 -7.49
CA ILE A 2 -7.06 -2.11 -7.56
C ILE A 2 -6.77 -1.40 -6.22
N ILE A 3 -6.22 -0.19 -6.27
CA ILE A 3 -6.01 0.66 -5.08
C ILE A 3 -7.19 1.63 -4.94
N LYS A 4 -7.81 1.63 -3.76
CA LYS A 4 -8.96 2.49 -3.43
C LYS A 4 -8.62 3.40 -2.25
N ASN A 5 -9.33 4.52 -2.18
CA ASN A 5 -9.32 5.44 -1.03
C ASN A 5 -7.91 5.88 -0.59
N TYR A 6 -6.98 6.01 -1.53
CA TYR A 6 -5.61 6.39 -1.24
C TYR A 6 -5.56 7.80 -0.64
N LYS A 7 -4.92 7.92 0.52
CA LYS A 7 -4.72 9.18 1.23
C LYS A 7 -3.31 9.24 1.78
N TYR A 8 -2.65 10.36 1.52
CA TYR A 8 -1.41 10.71 2.17
C TYR A 8 -1.63 11.89 3.11
N ASP A 9 -1.54 11.64 4.41
CA ASP A 9 -1.52 12.67 5.45
C ASP A 9 -0.08 13.01 5.82
N TYR A 10 0.44 14.03 5.14
CA TYR A 10 1.79 14.54 5.39
C TYR A 10 1.97 15.02 6.82
N SER A 11 0.92 15.60 7.44
CA SER A 11 1.04 16.19 8.77
C SER A 11 1.24 15.14 9.86
N SER A 12 0.64 13.96 9.69
CA SER A 12 0.82 12.81 10.57
C SER A 12 1.86 11.82 10.08
N GLY A 13 2.52 12.07 8.95
CA GLY A 13 3.46 11.13 8.32
C GLY A 13 2.84 9.77 8.06
N ARG A 14 1.63 9.74 7.50
CA ARG A 14 0.83 8.51 7.35
C ARG A 14 0.26 8.35 5.95
N ILE A 15 0.34 7.14 5.40
CA ILE A 15 -0.31 6.75 4.14
C ILE A 15 -1.34 5.67 4.47
N CYS A 16 -2.55 5.79 3.92
CA CYS A 16 -3.57 4.75 4.03
C CYS A 16 -4.34 4.54 2.72
N TYR A 17 -4.72 3.29 2.45
CA TYR A 17 -5.46 2.89 1.26
C TYR A 17 -6.08 1.50 1.47
N THR A 18 -6.88 1.07 0.50
CA THR A 18 -7.43 -0.29 0.44
C THR A 18 -6.94 -0.96 -0.83
N ILE A 19 -6.40 -2.17 -0.70
CA ILE A 19 -6.06 -3.06 -1.81
C ILE A 19 -7.27 -3.96 -2.05
N ASP A 20 -7.74 -4.02 -3.29
CA ASP A 20 -8.76 -4.96 -3.76
C ASP A 20 -8.15 -5.89 -4.80
N VAL A 21 -8.19 -7.20 -4.52
CA VAL A 21 -7.77 -8.27 -5.42
C VAL A 21 -8.97 -9.20 -5.61
N ASP A 22 -9.55 -9.21 -6.80
CA ASP A 22 -10.72 -10.03 -7.16
C ASP A 22 -11.89 -9.98 -6.16
N GLY A 23 -12.12 -8.80 -5.55
CA GLY A 23 -13.18 -8.57 -4.56
C GLY A 23 -12.78 -8.89 -3.13
N TYR A 24 -11.55 -9.35 -2.89
CA TYR A 24 -10.96 -9.49 -1.56
C TYR A 24 -10.23 -8.20 -1.19
N GLU A 25 -10.78 -7.48 -0.22
CA GLU A 25 -10.27 -6.19 0.21
C GLU A 25 -9.41 -6.30 1.49
N SER A 26 -8.29 -5.57 1.51
CA SER A 26 -7.48 -5.35 2.70
C SER A 26 -7.13 -3.87 2.87
N ALA A 27 -7.33 -3.35 4.07
CA ALA A 27 -6.94 -1.99 4.42
C ALA A 27 -5.47 -1.98 4.84
N VAL A 28 -4.70 -1.03 4.31
CA VAL A 28 -3.27 -0.89 4.58
C VAL A 28 -2.99 0.50 5.14
N GLU A 29 -2.21 0.54 6.22
CA GLU A 29 -1.78 1.77 6.87
C GLU A 29 -0.27 1.72 7.09
N HIS A 30 0.41 2.79 6.67
CA HIS A 30 1.83 3.03 6.89
C HIS A 30 2.00 4.27 7.74
N THR A 31 2.74 4.16 8.84
CA THR A 31 3.00 5.26 9.77
C THR A 31 4.50 5.45 9.95
N LYS A 32 4.98 6.68 9.72
CA LYS A 32 6.36 7.06 9.99
C LYS A 32 6.57 7.15 11.49
N THR A 33 7.58 6.47 11.99
CA THR A 33 7.99 6.57 13.39
C THR A 33 8.91 7.77 13.59
N ASP A 34 8.95 8.30 14.81
CA ASP A 34 9.87 9.37 15.20
C ASP A 34 11.35 8.96 15.04
N GLN A 35 11.63 7.66 14.94
CA GLN A 35 12.97 7.10 14.76
C GLN A 35 13.39 7.01 13.29
N GLY A 36 12.57 7.50 12.35
CA GLY A 36 12.89 7.50 10.93
C GLY A 36 12.70 6.14 10.26
N SER A 37 11.86 5.27 10.82
CA SER A 37 11.40 4.02 10.19
C SER A 37 9.92 4.10 9.82
N VAL A 38 9.41 3.13 9.07
CA VAL A 38 7.98 3.00 8.78
C VAL A 38 7.46 1.73 9.43
N GLN A 39 6.33 1.86 10.12
CA GLN A 39 5.53 0.72 10.57
C GLN A 39 4.35 0.54 9.63
N ARG A 40 4.06 -0.70 9.25
CA ARG A 40 2.86 -1.07 8.52
C ARG A 40 1.97 -1.97 9.37
N ASN A 41 0.67 -1.94 9.13
CA ASN A 41 -0.22 -2.96 9.68
C ASN A 41 0.06 -4.33 9.06
N ASP A 42 -0.34 -5.39 9.77
CA ASP A 42 -0.14 -6.76 9.32
C ASP A 42 -0.94 -7.03 8.04
N ILE A 43 -0.21 -7.16 6.92
CA ILE A 43 -0.73 -7.51 5.60
C ILE A 43 -0.24 -8.90 5.19
N ASP A 44 0.56 -9.57 6.03
CA ASP A 44 1.25 -10.80 5.64
C ASP A 44 0.24 -11.94 5.45
N ASP A 45 -0.83 -11.97 6.27
CA ASP A 45 -1.99 -12.87 6.10
C ASP A 45 -2.73 -12.66 4.77
N PHE A 46 -2.80 -11.42 4.28
CA PHE A 46 -3.43 -11.09 2.99
C PHE A 46 -2.54 -11.51 1.83
N LEU A 47 -1.24 -11.20 1.89
CA LEU A 47 -0.26 -11.59 0.88
C LEU A 47 -0.18 -13.10 0.73
N SER A 48 -0.11 -13.83 1.84
CA SER A 48 -0.05 -15.30 1.84
C SER A 48 -1.26 -15.90 1.11
N LYS A 49 -2.46 -15.34 1.32
CA LYS A 49 -3.67 -15.78 0.61
C LYS A 49 -3.62 -15.48 -0.88
N VAL A 50 -3.15 -14.30 -1.28
CA VAL A 50 -3.05 -13.96 -2.70
C VAL A 50 -2.01 -14.88 -3.38
N GLU A 51 -0.89 -15.13 -2.71
CA GLU A 51 0.19 -15.99 -3.21
C GLU A 51 -0.26 -17.42 -3.51
N GLU A 52 -1.19 -17.96 -2.72
CA GLU A 52 -1.79 -19.29 -2.96
C GLU A 52 -2.49 -19.40 -4.32
N TYR A 53 -3.02 -18.29 -4.85
CA TYR A 53 -3.72 -18.27 -6.15
C TYR A 53 -2.83 -17.72 -7.27
N ASP A 54 -2.12 -16.62 -7.00
CA ASP A 54 -1.22 -15.94 -7.95
C ASP A 54 -0.02 -15.33 -7.22
N PHE A 55 1.10 -16.05 -7.25
CA PHE A 55 2.38 -15.60 -6.71
C PHE A 55 2.85 -14.26 -7.29
N GLN A 56 2.62 -14.01 -8.59
CA GLN A 56 3.06 -12.77 -9.22
C GLN A 56 2.22 -11.58 -8.75
N GLU A 57 0.93 -11.79 -8.51
CA GLU A 57 0.08 -10.75 -7.94
C GLU A 57 0.50 -10.40 -6.51
N ALA A 58 0.82 -11.40 -5.68
CA ALA A 58 1.35 -11.17 -4.34
C ALA A 58 2.67 -10.37 -4.35
N GLU A 59 3.61 -10.73 -5.22
CA GLU A 59 4.88 -10.01 -5.39
C GLU A 59 4.67 -8.54 -5.83
N MET A 60 3.72 -8.29 -6.75
CA MET A 60 3.36 -6.94 -7.18
C MET A 60 2.77 -6.10 -6.03
N ILE A 61 1.92 -6.72 -5.20
CA ILE A 61 1.32 -6.05 -4.04
C ILE A 61 2.42 -5.70 -3.02
N GLU A 62 3.30 -6.64 -2.69
CA GLU A 62 4.40 -6.41 -1.76
C GLU A 62 5.31 -5.28 -2.25
N THR A 63 5.69 -5.31 -3.53
CA THR A 63 6.49 -4.24 -4.16
C THR A 63 5.79 -2.88 -4.05
N PHE A 64 4.48 -2.82 -4.27
CA PHE A 64 3.71 -1.58 -4.13
C PHE A 64 3.67 -1.07 -2.68
N VAL A 65 3.48 -1.97 -1.72
CA VAL A 65 3.47 -1.67 -0.27
C VAL A 65 4.83 -1.11 0.15
N ASP A 66 5.92 -1.72 -0.28
CA ASP A 66 7.28 -1.25 0.03
C ASP A 66 7.58 0.11 -0.59
N PHE A 67 7.10 0.36 -1.81
CA PHE A 67 7.19 1.69 -2.41
C PHE A 67 6.48 2.77 -1.57
N GLN A 68 5.37 2.46 -0.89
CA GLN A 68 4.73 3.43 0.02
C GLN A 68 5.59 3.73 1.24
N ASN A 69 6.36 2.76 1.74
CA ASN A 69 7.33 2.99 2.82
C ASN A 69 8.38 4.01 2.37
N ASP A 70 8.92 3.84 1.16
CA ASP A 70 9.92 4.75 0.62
C ASP A 70 9.38 6.18 0.47
N LEU A 71 8.17 6.35 -0.08
CA LEU A 71 7.53 7.65 -0.21
C LEU A 71 7.43 8.35 1.16
N LEU A 72 7.05 7.61 2.19
CA LEU A 72 6.90 8.12 3.54
C LEU A 72 8.26 8.45 4.21
N LEU A 73 9.27 7.62 4.00
CA LEU A 73 10.63 7.84 4.49
C LEU A 73 11.25 9.11 3.89
N TYR A 74 11.12 9.28 2.57
CA TYR A 74 11.64 10.44 1.85
C TYR A 74 10.73 11.68 1.93
N GLY A 75 9.53 11.55 2.51
CA GLY A 75 8.58 12.66 2.63
C GLY A 75 8.03 13.13 1.28
N ILE A 76 7.94 12.22 0.30
CA ILE A 76 7.48 12.51 -1.05
C ILE A 76 5.96 12.41 -1.10
N GLY A 77 5.31 13.50 -1.52
CA GLY A 77 3.88 13.49 -1.85
C GLY A 77 3.63 12.93 -3.24
N PHE A 78 2.73 11.96 -3.34
CA PHE A 78 2.32 11.37 -4.61
C PHE A 78 0.79 11.23 -4.67
N GLU A 79 0.24 11.33 -5.88
CA GLU A 79 -1.19 11.13 -6.17
C GLU A 79 -1.36 9.96 -7.14
N LEU A 80 -2.20 8.99 -6.79
CA LEU A 80 -2.63 7.96 -7.74
C LEU A 80 -3.76 8.53 -8.61
N ARG A 81 -3.53 8.56 -9.93
CA ARG A 81 -4.54 8.89 -10.93
C ARG A 81 -4.84 7.63 -11.72
N ASN A 82 -6.10 7.20 -11.69
CA ASN A 82 -6.57 6.18 -12.62
C ASN A 82 -6.72 6.85 -13.99
N GLU A 83 -5.71 6.74 -14.85
CA GLU A 83 -5.92 6.99 -16.28
C GLU A 83 -6.81 5.88 -16.82
N VAL A 84 -8.09 6.19 -17.01
CA VAL A 84 -8.95 5.40 -17.88
C VAL A 84 -8.58 5.80 -19.30
N THR A 85 -7.78 4.98 -19.97
CA THR A 85 -7.59 5.11 -21.42
C THR A 85 -8.83 4.56 -22.11
N ASP A 86 -9.57 5.43 -22.81
CA ASP A 86 -10.68 5.10 -23.72
C ASP A 86 -10.21 4.23 -24.92
#